data_AF-A0A9D6YM78-F1
#
_entry.id   AF-A0A9D6YM78-F1
#
_cell.length_a   1.000
_cell.length_b   1.000
_cell.length_c   1.000
_cell.angle_alpha   90.00
_cell.angle_beta   90.00
_cell.angle_gamma   90.00
#
_symmetry.space_group_name_H-M   'P 1'
#
loop_
_entity.id
_entity.type
_entity.pdbx_description
1 polymer ?
#
loop_
_entity_poly.entity_id
_entity_poly.type
_entity_poly.pdbx_seq_one_letter_code
_entity_poly.pdbx_strand_id
1 'polypeptide(L)'
;MQLLRGDTAIIEGSFSHMVGQGLVAALQILIVLALMIAWYPALFWLGLAGLGATGVLTFAAARLLEKALSGEIETNIRVGEHLLKTLGVRGFLLRASALSQWSSATLGALLSDYTKTLIRRRTLPNWLTEAGQGVGYVALFLLYLLGGYLLLGGKMSVGGLIAFAALFTCLSSGAQQLAAAVVGLMDGLHRLKRLERELAISNEVHEPEDPADIASIRGAYDFRGVGFGYPRGELPALKELTLSIPPGRVTVVIGRSGSGKTSLGYLMLRFVEPDAGSIHLDGVPLSRYSTPELWRKIGYVPQEPIFFRGSIRDNLLLGRDATDEDLE
;
A
#
# COMPACT_ATOMS: atom_id res chain seq x y z
N MET A 1 -1.59 10.45 -4.15
CA MET A 1 -2.46 11.13 -3.15
C MET A 1 -3.69 10.33 -2.72
N GLN A 2 -4.46 9.70 -3.63
CA GLN A 2 -5.64 8.89 -3.22
C GLN A 2 -5.29 7.66 -2.38
N LEU A 3 -4.17 6.98 -2.68
CA LEU A 3 -3.64 5.87 -1.87
C LEU A 3 -3.31 6.31 -0.43
N LEU A 4 -2.58 7.43 -0.28
CA LEU A 4 -2.19 7.97 1.03
C LEU A 4 -3.41 8.38 1.88
N ARG A 5 -4.42 9.05 1.31
CA ARG A 5 -5.63 9.45 2.06
C ARG A 5 -6.51 8.26 2.46
N GLY A 6 -6.62 7.25 1.59
CA GLY A 6 -7.38 6.03 1.89
C GLY A 6 -6.73 5.22 3.01
N ASP A 7 -5.40 5.03 2.92
CA ASP A 7 -4.66 4.24 3.90
C ASP A 7 -4.60 4.93 5.28
N THR A 8 -4.46 6.26 5.36
CA THR A 8 -4.48 6.97 6.66
C THR A 8 -5.82 6.91 7.37
N ALA A 9 -6.93 7.09 6.65
CA ALA A 9 -8.28 7.03 7.23
C ALA A 9 -8.63 5.62 7.72
N ILE A 10 -8.17 4.59 6.99
CA ILE A 10 -8.35 3.19 7.39
C ILE A 10 -7.50 2.87 8.61
N ILE A 11 -6.25 3.36 8.69
CA ILE A 11 -5.38 3.13 9.86
C ILE A 11 -6.00 3.76 11.13
N GLU A 12 -6.43 5.01 11.05
CA GLU A 12 -7.00 5.72 12.21
C GLU A 12 -8.33 5.11 12.68
N GLY A 13 -9.24 4.82 11.73
CA GLY A 13 -10.52 4.20 12.03
C GLY A 13 -10.40 2.76 12.53
N SER A 14 -9.47 1.98 11.97
CA SER A 14 -9.26 0.59 12.39
C SER A 14 -8.59 0.53 13.76
N PHE A 15 -7.61 1.37 14.06
CA PHE A 15 -6.88 1.25 15.33
C PHE A 15 -7.77 1.58 16.53
N SER A 16 -8.49 2.70 16.49
CA SER A 16 -9.35 3.13 17.59
C SER A 16 -10.51 2.16 17.85
N HIS A 17 -11.20 1.75 16.79
CA HIS A 17 -12.36 0.87 16.89
C HIS A 17 -11.95 -0.55 17.32
N MET A 18 -10.82 -1.06 16.84
CA MET A 18 -10.42 -2.46 17.10
C MET A 18 -9.77 -2.65 18.46
N VAL A 19 -8.98 -1.69 18.93
CA VAL A 19 -8.43 -1.73 20.29
C VAL A 19 -9.57 -1.58 21.30
N GLY A 20 -10.50 -0.66 21.06
CA GLY A 20 -11.68 -0.46 21.92
C GLY A 20 -12.56 -1.71 21.99
N GLN A 21 -12.98 -2.24 20.83
CA GLN A 21 -13.81 -3.45 20.79
C GLN A 21 -13.10 -4.69 21.31
N GLY A 22 -11.81 -4.85 21.04
CA GLY A 22 -11.01 -5.96 21.55
C GLY A 22 -10.94 -5.96 23.08
N LEU A 23 -10.74 -4.78 23.70
CA LEU A 23 -10.71 -4.65 25.16
C LEU A 23 -12.08 -4.95 25.79
N VAL A 24 -13.15 -4.38 25.22
CA VAL A 24 -14.52 -4.64 25.68
C VAL A 24 -14.85 -6.13 25.56
N ALA A 25 -14.50 -6.76 24.45
CA ALA A 25 -14.71 -8.19 24.22
C ALA A 25 -13.92 -9.05 25.24
N ALA A 26 -12.67 -8.70 25.52
CA ALA A 26 -11.87 -9.41 26.52
C ALA A 26 -12.46 -9.30 27.93
N LEU A 27 -12.89 -8.10 28.34
CA LEU A 27 -13.57 -7.88 29.63
C LEU A 27 -14.89 -8.65 29.71
N GLN A 28 -15.70 -8.61 28.65
CA GLN A 28 -16.95 -9.36 28.56
C GLN A 28 -16.70 -10.87 28.71
N ILE A 29 -15.69 -11.43 28.04
CA ILE A 29 -15.32 -12.85 28.17
C ILE A 29 -14.94 -13.18 29.62
N LEU A 30 -14.08 -12.37 30.25
CA LEU A 30 -13.64 -12.59 31.62
C LEU A 30 -14.80 -12.57 32.62
N ILE A 31 -15.68 -11.56 32.51
CA ILE A 31 -16.85 -11.42 33.39
C ILE A 31 -17.80 -12.61 33.21
N VAL A 32 -18.09 -12.99 31.97
CA VAL A 32 -19.01 -14.09 31.69
C VAL A 32 -18.43 -15.43 32.14
N LEU A 33 -17.13 -15.68 31.95
CA LEU A 33 -16.47 -16.89 32.47
C LEU A 33 -16.53 -16.96 34.00
N ALA A 34 -16.29 -15.83 34.68
CA ALA A 34 -16.38 -15.75 36.13
C ALA A 34 -17.81 -16.04 36.65
N LEU A 35 -18.84 -15.55 35.95
CA LEU A 35 -20.23 -15.84 36.29
C LEU A 35 -20.57 -17.31 36.03
N MET A 36 -20.14 -17.87 34.89
CA MET A 36 -20.44 -19.27 34.54
C MET A 36 -19.78 -20.27 35.50
N ILE A 37 -18.53 -20.02 35.91
CA ILE A 37 -17.82 -20.90 36.85
C ILE A 37 -18.43 -20.83 38.26
N ALA A 38 -18.86 -19.65 38.69
CA ALA A 38 -19.47 -19.45 40.01
C ALA A 38 -20.86 -20.09 40.11
N TRP A 39 -21.61 -20.15 39.01
CA TRP A 39 -23.00 -20.64 39.03
C TRP A 39 -23.13 -22.14 38.75
N TYR A 40 -22.52 -22.66 37.67
CA TYR A 40 -22.65 -24.07 37.28
C TYR A 40 -21.33 -24.63 36.69
N PRO A 41 -20.40 -25.12 37.53
CA PRO A 41 -19.08 -25.62 37.10
C PRO A 41 -19.14 -26.79 36.10
N ALA A 42 -20.19 -27.61 36.14
CA ALA A 42 -20.34 -28.74 35.22
C ALA A 42 -20.68 -28.30 33.78
N LEU A 43 -21.50 -27.25 33.64
CA LEU A 43 -21.88 -26.69 32.34
C LEU A 43 -20.79 -25.74 31.81
N PHE A 44 -19.95 -25.20 32.69
CA PHE A 44 -18.79 -24.35 32.34
C PHE A 44 -17.82 -25.07 31.38
N TRP A 45 -17.44 -26.31 31.67
CA TRP A 45 -16.50 -27.06 30.83
C TRP A 45 -17.04 -27.35 29.42
N LEU A 46 -18.34 -27.61 29.30
CA LEU A 46 -19.00 -27.79 28.00
C LEU A 46 -19.00 -26.48 27.20
N GLY A 47 -19.30 -25.36 27.87
CA GLY A 47 -19.25 -24.03 27.27
C GLY A 47 -17.84 -23.66 26.80
N LEU A 48 -16.83 -23.95 27.63
CA LEU A 48 -15.43 -23.71 27.32
C LEU A 48 -14.92 -24.58 26.15
N ALA A 49 -15.32 -25.84 26.09
CA ALA A 49 -14.97 -26.74 24.98
C ALA A 49 -15.59 -26.28 23.66
N GLY A 50 -16.87 -25.86 23.69
CA GLY A 50 -17.54 -25.26 22.52
C GLY A 50 -16.84 -23.99 22.04
N LEU A 51 -16.49 -23.10 22.96
CA LEU A 51 -15.78 -21.86 22.65
C LEU A 51 -14.35 -22.10 22.14
N GLY A 52 -13.64 -23.05 22.72
CA GLY A 52 -12.31 -23.44 22.26
C GLY A 52 -12.34 -23.93 20.81
N ALA A 53 -13.33 -24.76 20.47
CA ALA A 53 -13.49 -25.27 19.12
C ALA A 53 -13.86 -24.15 18.11
N THR A 54 -14.78 -23.25 18.45
CA THR A 54 -15.12 -22.11 17.58
C THR A 54 -13.96 -21.12 17.45
N GLY A 55 -13.25 -20.83 18.54
CA GLY A 55 -12.08 -19.96 18.56
C GLY A 55 -10.93 -20.49 17.72
N VAL A 56 -10.61 -21.79 17.81
CA VAL A 56 -9.57 -22.43 16.99
C VAL A 56 -9.92 -22.38 15.50
N LEU A 57 -11.17 -22.67 15.13
CA LEU A 57 -11.61 -22.61 13.74
C LEU A 57 -11.57 -21.18 13.19
N THR A 58 -12.01 -20.20 13.98
CA THR A 58 -11.96 -18.78 13.59
C THR A 58 -10.51 -18.29 13.46
N PHE A 59 -9.63 -18.69 14.37
CA PHE A 59 -8.21 -18.37 14.29
C PHE A 59 -7.52 -19.03 13.08
N ALA A 60 -7.87 -20.28 12.77
CA ALA A 60 -7.38 -20.95 11.56
C ALA A 60 -7.87 -20.25 10.28
N ALA A 61 -9.14 -19.81 10.25
CA ALA A 61 -9.69 -19.01 9.16
C ALA A 61 -8.93 -17.68 9.00
N ALA A 62 -8.67 -16.97 10.10
CA ALA A 62 -7.88 -15.74 10.12
C ALA A 62 -6.47 -15.94 9.55
N ARG A 63 -5.75 -16.98 9.99
CA ARG A 63 -4.42 -17.35 9.48
C ARG A 63 -4.42 -17.67 7.98
N LEU A 64 -5.47 -18.31 7.48
CA LEU A 64 -5.59 -18.64 6.06
C LEU A 64 -5.95 -17.42 5.22
N LEU A 65 -6.81 -16.54 5.74
CA LEU A 65 -7.14 -15.27 5.12
C LEU A 65 -5.89 -14.39 4.99
N GLU A 66 -5.07 -14.33 6.04
CA GLU A 66 -3.80 -13.60 6.03
C GLU A 66 -2.87 -14.08 4.90
N LYS A 67 -2.66 -15.39 4.79
CA LYS A 67 -1.87 -15.99 3.69
C LYS A 67 -2.47 -15.73 2.31
N ALA A 68 -3.79 -15.70 2.22
CA ALA A 68 -4.49 -15.44 0.96
C ALA A 68 -4.37 -13.97 0.53
N LEU A 69 -4.49 -13.04 1.48
CA LEU A 69 -4.35 -11.60 1.31
C LEU A 69 -2.92 -11.19 0.94
N SER A 70 -1.90 -11.81 1.55
CA SER A 70 -0.50 -11.47 1.27
C SER A 70 -0.12 -11.65 -0.20
N GLY A 71 -0.76 -12.59 -0.91
CA GLY A 71 -0.55 -12.76 -2.35
C GLY A 71 -1.53 -11.99 -3.24
N GLU A 72 -2.55 -11.32 -2.69
CA GLU A 72 -3.60 -10.62 -3.46
C GLU A 72 -3.06 -9.29 -3.99
N ILE A 73 -2.16 -8.67 -3.23
CA ILE A 73 -1.51 -7.39 -3.55
C ILE A 73 -0.82 -7.44 -4.92
N GLU A 74 -0.06 -8.50 -5.19
CA GLU A 74 0.69 -8.63 -6.44
C GLU A 74 -0.22 -8.81 -7.66
N THR A 75 -1.35 -9.52 -7.48
CA THR A 75 -2.39 -9.63 -8.50
C THR A 75 -3.17 -8.34 -8.70
N ASN A 76 -3.49 -7.60 -7.63
CA ASN A 76 -4.20 -6.32 -7.70
C ASN A 76 -3.35 -5.26 -8.42
N ILE A 77 -2.05 -5.22 -8.14
CA ILE A 77 -1.10 -4.34 -8.84
C ILE A 77 -1.04 -4.69 -10.33
N ARG A 78 -0.93 -5.98 -10.70
CA ARG A 78 -0.91 -6.40 -12.11
C ARG A 78 -2.20 -6.02 -12.86
N VAL A 79 -3.35 -6.22 -12.24
CA VAL A 79 -4.65 -5.86 -12.84
C VAL A 79 -4.78 -4.35 -12.95
N GLY A 80 -4.41 -3.60 -11.90
CA GLY A 80 -4.39 -2.13 -11.92
C GLY A 80 -3.47 -1.56 -13.00
N GLU A 81 -2.27 -2.11 -13.15
CA GLU A 81 -1.33 -1.73 -14.20
C GLU A 81 -1.87 -2.05 -15.60
N HIS A 82 -2.51 -3.21 -15.77
CA HIS A 82 -3.13 -3.59 -17.04
C HIS A 82 -4.35 -2.73 -17.38
N LEU A 83 -5.16 -2.35 -16.39
CA LEU A 83 -6.27 -1.42 -16.55
C LEU A 83 -5.79 -0.02 -16.91
N LEU A 84 -4.72 0.48 -16.27
CA LEU A 84 -4.11 1.75 -16.64
C LEU A 84 -3.56 1.73 -18.07
N LYS A 85 -2.94 0.63 -18.49
CA LYS A 85 -2.47 0.44 -19.88
C LYS A 85 -3.64 0.39 -20.88
N THR A 86 -4.77 -0.18 -20.48
CA THR A 86 -5.96 -0.38 -21.34
C THR A 86 -6.93 0.81 -21.34
N LEU A 87 -6.95 1.62 -20.28
CA LEU A 87 -7.79 2.81 -20.15
C LEU A 87 -7.02 4.11 -20.47
N GLY A 88 -5.69 4.09 -20.39
CA GLY A 88 -4.84 5.21 -20.80
C GLY A 88 -4.85 5.43 -22.32
N VAL A 89 -4.17 6.48 -22.77
CA VAL A 89 -4.13 6.95 -24.17
C VAL A 89 -3.76 5.83 -25.18
N ARG A 90 -2.95 4.85 -24.78
CA ARG A 90 -2.65 3.64 -25.58
C ARG A 90 -3.86 2.73 -25.82
N GLY A 91 -4.76 2.63 -24.85
CA GLY A 91 -6.02 1.90 -24.96
C GLY A 91 -7.03 2.58 -25.88
N PHE A 92 -7.02 3.91 -25.94
CA PHE A 92 -7.80 4.67 -26.92
C PHE A 92 -7.31 4.40 -28.36
N LEU A 93 -5.99 4.37 -28.57
CA LEU A 93 -5.39 4.00 -29.85
C LEU A 93 -5.68 2.54 -30.26
N LEU A 94 -5.69 1.61 -29.30
CA LEU A 94 -6.08 0.22 -29.53
C LEU A 94 -7.57 0.09 -29.91
N ARG A 95 -8.47 0.85 -29.27
CA ARG A 95 -9.91 0.90 -29.62
C ARG A 95 -10.19 1.52 -30.98
N ALA A 96 -9.36 2.46 -31.43
CA ALA A 96 -9.46 3.08 -32.75
C ALA A 96 -9.01 2.13 -33.89
N SER A 97 -8.31 1.04 -33.57
CA SER A 97 -7.87 0.02 -34.53
C SER A 97 -8.75 -1.24 -34.47
N ALA A 98 -8.77 -2.05 -35.54
CA ALA A 98 -9.54 -3.31 -35.66
C ALA A 98 -9.21 -4.40 -34.62
N LEU A 99 -8.32 -4.12 -33.67
CA LEU A 99 -7.89 -4.98 -32.56
C LEU A 99 -8.83 -4.94 -31.34
N SER A 100 -9.94 -4.20 -31.40
CA SER A 100 -10.90 -4.05 -30.29
C SER A 100 -11.43 -5.39 -29.75
N GLN A 101 -11.71 -6.36 -30.63
CA GLN A 101 -12.18 -7.72 -30.26
C GLN A 101 -11.09 -8.58 -29.59
N TRP A 102 -9.82 -8.44 -29.98
CA TRP A 102 -8.73 -9.17 -29.34
C TRP A 102 -8.46 -8.62 -27.92
N SER A 103 -8.59 -7.31 -27.74
CA SER A 103 -8.45 -6.67 -26.42
C SER A 103 -9.55 -7.11 -25.45
N SER A 104 -10.81 -7.25 -25.92
CA SER A 104 -11.92 -7.65 -25.05
C SER A 104 -11.86 -9.12 -24.65
N ALA A 105 -11.43 -10.01 -25.54
CA ALA A 105 -11.21 -11.42 -25.23
C ALA A 105 -10.06 -11.61 -24.23
N THR A 106 -8.95 -10.91 -24.44
CA THR A 106 -7.78 -10.95 -23.55
C THR A 106 -8.12 -10.37 -22.17
N LEU A 107 -8.81 -9.23 -22.12
CA LEU A 107 -9.30 -8.63 -20.88
C LEU A 107 -10.29 -9.55 -20.16
N GLY A 108 -11.19 -10.20 -20.89
CA GLY A 108 -12.15 -11.16 -20.35
C GLY A 108 -11.48 -12.39 -19.71
N ALA A 109 -10.44 -12.93 -20.35
CA ALA A 109 -9.66 -14.04 -19.81
C ALA A 109 -8.91 -13.63 -18.53
N LEU A 110 -8.26 -12.46 -18.53
CA LEU A 110 -7.60 -11.88 -17.36
C LEU A 110 -8.58 -11.63 -16.20
N LEU A 111 -9.76 -11.07 -16.49
CA LEU A 111 -10.81 -10.85 -15.49
C LEU A 111 -11.36 -12.18 -14.97
N SER A 112 -11.51 -13.21 -15.80
CA SER A 112 -11.96 -14.54 -15.39
C SER A 112 -10.94 -15.21 -14.44
N ASP A 113 -9.66 -15.18 -14.77
CA ASP A 113 -8.62 -15.74 -13.91
C ASP A 113 -8.47 -14.94 -12.60
N TYR A 114 -8.61 -13.62 -12.68
CA TYR A 114 -8.63 -12.76 -11.51
C TYR A 114 -9.82 -13.06 -10.59
N THR A 115 -11.04 -13.13 -11.14
CA THR A 115 -12.25 -13.45 -10.38
C THR A 115 -12.20 -14.84 -9.78
N LYS A 116 -11.74 -15.87 -10.50
CA LYS A 116 -11.54 -17.22 -9.95
C LYS A 116 -10.55 -17.24 -8.78
N THR A 117 -9.44 -16.51 -8.91
CA THR A 117 -8.43 -16.39 -7.87
C THR A 117 -8.98 -15.70 -6.63
N LEU A 118 -9.71 -14.59 -6.81
CA LEU A 118 -10.40 -13.89 -5.75
C LEU A 118 -11.44 -14.77 -5.06
N ILE A 119 -12.30 -15.44 -5.82
CA ILE A 119 -13.33 -16.34 -5.28
C ILE A 119 -12.66 -17.43 -4.44
N ARG A 120 -11.65 -18.13 -4.95
CA ARG A 120 -10.98 -19.21 -4.21
C ARG A 120 -10.31 -18.72 -2.93
N ARG A 121 -9.70 -17.53 -2.96
CA ARG A 121 -9.00 -16.92 -1.82
C ARG A 121 -9.94 -16.36 -0.76
N ARG A 122 -11.13 -15.89 -1.15
CA ARG A 122 -12.13 -15.31 -0.26
C ARG A 122 -13.13 -16.33 0.27
N THR A 123 -13.42 -17.38 -0.48
CA THR A 123 -14.40 -18.41 -0.08
C THR A 123 -13.88 -19.33 1.01
N LEU A 124 -12.63 -19.80 0.94
CA LEU A 124 -12.09 -20.75 1.93
C LEU A 124 -12.11 -20.21 3.37
N PRO A 125 -11.67 -18.96 3.65
CA PRO A 125 -11.79 -18.37 4.99
C PRO A 125 -13.24 -18.18 5.44
N ASN A 126 -14.14 -17.79 4.52
CA ASN A 126 -15.56 -17.65 4.82
C ASN A 126 -16.17 -18.99 5.24
N TRP A 127 -15.91 -20.07 4.49
CA TRP A 127 -16.37 -21.42 4.83
C TRP A 127 -15.89 -21.87 6.21
N LEU A 128 -14.65 -21.56 6.59
CA LEU A 128 -14.13 -21.90 7.92
C LEU A 128 -14.78 -21.08 9.04
N THR A 129 -15.09 -19.82 8.78
CA THR A 129 -15.83 -18.96 9.73
C THR A 129 -17.24 -19.48 9.94
N GLU A 130 -17.95 -19.83 8.86
CA GLU A 130 -19.30 -20.41 8.92
C GLU A 130 -19.31 -21.78 9.62
N ALA A 131 -18.32 -22.63 9.33
CA ALA A 131 -18.14 -23.90 10.03
C ALA A 131 -17.92 -23.69 11.54
N GLY A 132 -17.15 -22.66 11.92
CA GLY A 132 -16.97 -22.25 13.32
C GLY A 132 -18.30 -21.85 13.98
N GLN A 133 -19.15 -21.08 13.30
CA GLN A 133 -20.49 -20.75 13.82
C GLN A 133 -21.36 -22.00 13.98
N GLY A 134 -21.31 -22.93 13.03
CA GLY A 134 -22.01 -24.22 13.11
C GLY A 134 -21.64 -25.02 14.37
N VAL A 135 -20.34 -25.07 14.71
CA VAL A 135 -19.87 -25.71 15.95
C VAL A 135 -20.44 -25.02 17.20
N GLY A 136 -20.56 -23.68 17.17
CA GLY A 136 -21.19 -22.92 18.25
C GLY A 136 -22.67 -23.29 18.47
N TYR A 137 -23.43 -23.48 17.39
CA TYR A 137 -24.83 -23.93 17.49
C TYR A 137 -24.95 -25.37 18.02
N VAL A 138 -24.04 -26.26 17.63
CA VAL A 138 -23.99 -27.62 18.18
C VAL A 138 -23.68 -27.59 19.68
N ALA A 139 -22.73 -26.75 20.11
CA ALA A 139 -22.42 -26.57 21.53
C ALA A 139 -23.63 -26.02 22.32
N LEU A 140 -24.35 -25.05 21.76
CA LEU A 140 -25.59 -24.53 22.36
C LEU A 140 -26.68 -25.60 22.46
N PHE A 141 -26.84 -26.44 21.43
CA PHE A 141 -27.76 -27.57 21.46
C PHE A 141 -27.41 -28.57 22.56
N LEU A 142 -26.13 -28.96 22.68
CA LEU A 142 -25.66 -29.85 23.74
C LEU A 142 -25.86 -29.24 25.13
N LEU A 143 -25.69 -27.93 25.26
CA LEU A 143 -25.95 -27.19 26.48
C LEU A 143 -27.43 -27.23 26.88
N TYR A 144 -28.36 -27.09 25.93
CA TYR A 144 -29.79 -27.30 26.19
C TYR A 144 -30.12 -28.73 26.56
N LEU A 145 -29.50 -29.72 25.91
CA LEU A 145 -29.74 -31.14 26.18
C LEU A 145 -29.26 -31.53 27.59
N LEU A 146 -28.05 -31.14 27.96
CA LEU A 146 -27.48 -31.42 29.29
C LEU A 146 -28.14 -30.57 30.38
N GLY A 147 -28.42 -29.29 30.09
CA GLY A 147 -29.14 -28.39 30.98
C GLY A 147 -30.59 -28.84 31.22
N GLY A 148 -31.26 -29.38 30.21
CA GLY A 148 -32.57 -30.01 30.32
C GLY A 148 -32.55 -31.27 31.19
N TYR A 149 -31.51 -32.10 31.08
CA TYR A 149 -31.32 -33.25 31.98
C TYR A 149 -31.13 -32.81 33.45
N LEU A 150 -30.35 -31.75 33.69
CA LEU A 150 -30.15 -31.18 35.03
C LEU A 150 -31.43 -30.55 35.61
N LEU A 151 -32.24 -29.93 34.76
CA LEU A 151 -33.55 -29.39 35.10
C LEU A 151 -34.52 -30.50 35.53
N LEU A 152 -34.61 -31.59 34.77
CA LEU A 152 -35.43 -32.76 35.13
C LEU A 152 -34.96 -33.43 36.43
N GLY A 153 -33.65 -33.39 36.70
CA GLY A 153 -33.06 -33.86 37.96
C GLY A 153 -33.23 -32.92 39.15
N GLY A 154 -33.91 -31.77 38.99
CA GLY A 154 -34.14 -30.78 40.05
C GLY A 154 -32.89 -30.02 40.50
N LYS A 155 -31.75 -30.17 39.80
CA LYS A 155 -30.47 -29.54 40.14
C LYS A 155 -30.33 -28.12 39.59
N MET A 156 -31.29 -27.68 38.78
CA MET A 156 -31.25 -26.43 38.04
C MET A 156 -32.67 -25.92 37.81
N SER A 157 -32.88 -24.61 37.87
CA SER A 157 -34.17 -23.99 37.55
C SER A 157 -34.29 -23.67 36.07
N VAL A 158 -35.52 -23.52 35.57
CA VAL A 158 -35.79 -23.08 34.19
C VAL A 158 -35.11 -21.72 33.93
N GLY A 159 -35.17 -20.81 34.90
CA GLY A 159 -34.48 -19.52 34.83
C GLY A 159 -32.95 -19.67 34.74
N GLY A 160 -32.38 -20.63 35.47
CA GLY A 160 -30.96 -20.96 35.38
C GLY A 160 -30.54 -21.42 33.98
N LEU A 161 -31.39 -22.20 33.29
CA LEU A 161 -31.12 -22.66 31.91
C LEU A 161 -31.12 -21.52 30.91
N ILE A 162 -32.13 -20.66 30.99
CA ILE A 162 -32.24 -19.48 30.12
C ILE A 162 -31.07 -18.53 30.36
N ALA A 163 -30.75 -18.24 31.63
CA ALA A 163 -29.62 -17.38 31.98
C ALA A 163 -28.29 -17.95 31.50
N PHE A 164 -28.07 -19.27 31.64
CA PHE A 164 -26.84 -19.91 31.19
C PHE A 164 -26.71 -19.93 29.66
N ALA A 165 -27.79 -20.15 28.92
CA ALA A 165 -27.81 -20.02 27.47
C ALA A 165 -27.54 -18.58 27.00
N ALA A 166 -28.07 -17.58 27.72
CA ALA A 166 -27.79 -16.17 27.45
C ALA A 166 -26.32 -15.81 27.71
N LEU A 167 -25.75 -16.29 28.83
CA LEU A 167 -24.32 -16.15 29.13
C LEU A 167 -23.45 -16.82 28.06
N PHE A 168 -23.79 -18.03 27.60
CA PHE A 168 -23.07 -18.70 26.52
C PHE A 168 -23.11 -17.93 25.20
N THR A 169 -24.26 -17.34 24.86
CA THR A 169 -24.40 -16.51 23.65
C THR A 169 -23.55 -15.24 23.76
N CYS A 170 -23.55 -14.60 24.94
CA CYS A 170 -22.70 -13.44 25.25
C CYS A 170 -21.20 -13.79 25.18
N LEU A 171 -20.81 -14.96 25.67
CA LEU A 171 -19.44 -15.45 25.60
C LEU A 171 -19.00 -15.67 24.13
N SER A 172 -19.87 -16.29 23.33
CA SER A 172 -19.62 -16.59 21.92
C SER A 172 -19.48 -15.32 21.09
N SER A 173 -20.35 -14.33 21.29
CA SER A 173 -20.27 -13.04 20.58
C SER A 173 -19.05 -12.22 21.01
N GLY A 174 -18.63 -12.29 22.27
CA GLY A 174 -17.39 -11.69 22.75
C GLY A 174 -16.17 -12.30 22.05
N ALA A 175 -16.11 -13.63 21.95
CA ALA A 175 -15.01 -14.32 21.26
C ALA A 175 -14.92 -13.93 19.77
N GLN A 176 -16.06 -13.80 19.08
CA GLN A 176 -16.11 -13.35 17.69
C GLN A 176 -15.61 -11.91 17.51
N GLN A 177 -16.02 -10.99 18.39
CA GLN A 177 -15.56 -9.60 18.37
C GLN A 177 -14.05 -9.52 18.62
N LEU A 178 -13.52 -10.30 19.57
CA LEU A 178 -12.10 -10.36 19.84
C LEU A 178 -11.31 -10.91 18.63
N ALA A 179 -11.80 -11.97 18.00
CA ALA A 179 -11.17 -12.52 16.80
C ALA A 179 -11.16 -11.50 15.64
N ALA A 180 -12.27 -10.78 15.43
CA ALA A 180 -12.35 -9.73 14.43
C ALA A 180 -11.38 -8.57 14.73
N ALA A 181 -11.29 -8.16 15.99
CA ALA A 181 -10.34 -7.14 16.46
C ALA A 181 -8.88 -7.54 16.20
N VAL A 182 -8.51 -8.80 16.44
CA VAL A 182 -7.17 -9.31 16.13
C VAL A 182 -6.91 -9.27 14.62
N VAL A 183 -7.86 -9.72 13.79
CA VAL A 183 -7.68 -9.79 12.33
C VAL A 183 -7.42 -8.43 11.72
N GLY A 184 -8.23 -7.42 12.01
CA GLY A 184 -7.96 -6.10 11.40
C GLY A 184 -6.87 -5.30 12.11
N LEU A 185 -6.47 -5.63 13.34
CA LEU A 185 -5.20 -5.12 13.88
C LEU A 185 -4.03 -5.62 13.03
N MET A 186 -4.05 -6.90 12.64
CA MET A 186 -3.05 -7.46 11.72
C MET A 186 -3.12 -6.82 10.32
N ASP A 187 -4.32 -6.59 9.77
CA ASP A 187 -4.47 -5.88 8.49
C ASP A 187 -3.92 -4.44 8.57
N GLY A 188 -4.25 -3.71 9.64
CA GLY A 188 -3.73 -2.36 9.89
C GLY A 188 -2.21 -2.33 9.99
N LEU A 189 -1.60 -3.27 10.72
CA LEU A 189 -0.15 -3.40 10.83
C LEU A 189 0.51 -3.74 9.48
N HIS A 190 -0.12 -4.59 8.66
CA HIS A 190 0.38 -4.89 7.31
C HIS A 190 0.36 -3.67 6.40
N ARG A 191 -0.70 -2.86 6.46
CA ARG A 191 -0.79 -1.59 5.71
C ARG A 191 0.24 -0.58 6.18
N LEU A 192 0.45 -0.48 7.49
CA LEU A 192 1.47 0.42 8.06
C LEU A 192 2.88 0.04 7.57
N LYS A 193 3.25 -1.24 7.62
CA LYS A 193 4.54 -1.73 7.09
C LYS A 193 4.71 -1.48 5.59
N ARG A 194 3.62 -1.39 4.85
CA ARG A 194 3.65 -1.04 3.43
C ARG A 194 3.91 0.45 3.26
N LEU A 195 3.17 1.30 3.98
CA LEU A 195 3.37 2.74 3.98
C LEU A 195 4.82 3.08 4.37
N GLU A 196 5.34 2.44 5.41
CA GLU A 196 6.72 2.59 5.84
C GLU A 196 7.71 2.21 4.74
N ARG A 197 7.51 1.09 4.03
CA ARG A 197 8.35 0.71 2.89
C ARG A 197 8.28 1.69 1.73
N GLU A 198 7.10 2.23 1.43
CA GLU A 198 6.92 3.23 0.36
C GLU A 198 7.55 4.57 0.74
N LEU A 199 7.46 4.99 2.01
CA LEU A 199 8.11 6.19 2.54
C LEU A 199 9.63 6.01 2.71
N ALA A 200 10.10 4.77 2.92
CA ALA A 200 11.52 4.44 3.04
C ALA A 200 12.24 4.33 1.69
N ILE A 201 11.54 4.57 0.56
CA ILE A 201 12.20 4.80 -0.73
C ILE A 201 12.98 6.11 -0.61
N SER A 202 14.24 5.99 -0.19
CA SER A 202 15.18 7.09 -0.09
C SER A 202 15.41 7.70 -1.47
N ASN A 203 15.55 9.03 -1.53
CA ASN A 203 15.94 9.71 -2.76
C ASN A 203 17.25 9.08 -3.26
N GLU A 204 17.27 8.60 -4.50
CA GLU A 204 18.47 8.01 -5.11
C GLU A 204 19.63 9.01 -5.20
N VAL A 205 19.33 10.32 -5.16
CA VAL A 205 20.30 11.42 -5.13
C VAL A 205 20.55 11.85 -3.69
N HIS A 206 21.79 11.68 -3.21
CA HIS A 206 22.19 12.06 -1.86
C HIS A 206 22.49 13.55 -1.77
N GLU A 207 21.87 14.26 -0.82
CA GLU A 207 22.19 15.65 -0.55
C GLU A 207 23.53 15.74 0.21
N PRO A 208 24.44 16.65 -0.16
CA PRO A 208 25.70 16.84 0.56
C PRO A 208 25.46 17.42 1.96
N GLU A 209 26.20 16.94 2.97
CA GLU A 209 26.13 17.47 4.34
C GLU A 209 26.56 18.95 4.44
N ASP A 210 27.53 19.34 3.61
CA ASP A 210 28.04 20.70 3.49
C ASP A 210 27.99 21.13 2.01
N PRO A 211 26.87 21.72 1.55
CA PRO A 211 26.66 22.08 0.16
C PRO A 211 27.56 23.24 -0.27
N ALA A 212 28.08 23.16 -1.49
CA ALA A 212 28.82 24.24 -2.11
C ALA A 212 27.90 25.44 -2.43
N ASP A 213 28.45 26.65 -2.30
CA ASP A 213 27.73 27.90 -2.56
C ASP A 213 27.30 28.02 -4.03
N ILE A 214 26.01 28.28 -4.24
CA ILE A 214 25.33 28.43 -5.53
C ILE A 214 25.27 29.90 -6.01
N ALA A 215 25.69 30.87 -5.19
CA ALA A 215 25.46 32.29 -5.45
C ALA A 215 26.09 32.81 -6.76
N SER A 216 27.21 32.21 -7.20
CA SER A 216 28.04 32.71 -8.30
C SER A 216 28.20 31.73 -9.48
N ILE A 217 27.16 30.95 -9.78
CA ILE A 217 27.16 30.06 -10.95
C ILE A 217 27.19 30.85 -12.26
N ARG A 218 28.18 30.56 -13.10
CA ARG A 218 28.33 31.07 -14.47
C ARG A 218 27.77 30.09 -15.49
N GLY A 219 27.66 28.82 -15.14
CA GLY A 219 27.05 27.78 -15.98
C GLY A 219 28.04 27.03 -16.88
N ALA A 220 29.31 26.92 -16.48
CA ALA A 220 30.29 26.08 -17.19
C ALA A 220 30.15 24.62 -16.75
N TYR A 221 29.82 23.69 -17.67
CA TYR A 221 29.77 22.27 -17.35
C TYR A 221 30.97 21.51 -17.91
N ASP A 222 31.60 20.67 -17.10
CA ASP A 222 32.67 19.75 -17.53
C ASP A 222 32.33 18.30 -17.17
N PHE A 223 32.13 17.50 -18.21
CA PHE A 223 31.96 16.05 -18.13
C PHE A 223 33.32 15.38 -18.30
N ARG A 224 33.71 14.53 -17.34
CA ARG A 224 35.00 13.83 -17.32
C ARG A 224 34.77 12.33 -17.29
N GLY A 225 34.85 11.68 -18.46
CA GLY A 225 34.73 10.23 -18.60
C GLY A 225 33.40 9.66 -18.10
N VAL A 226 32.29 10.38 -18.32
CA VAL A 226 31.00 10.05 -17.71
C VAL A 226 30.35 8.82 -18.34
N GLY A 227 30.07 7.81 -17.52
CA GLY A 227 29.29 6.63 -17.86
C GLY A 227 27.96 6.62 -17.11
N PHE A 228 26.87 6.23 -17.79
CA PHE A 228 25.56 6.14 -17.18
C PHE A 228 24.65 5.11 -17.89
N GLY A 229 23.94 4.30 -17.13
CA GLY A 229 22.94 3.33 -17.57
C GLY A 229 21.73 3.32 -16.65
N TYR A 230 20.53 3.16 -17.22
CA TYR A 230 19.32 3.02 -16.40
C TYR A 230 19.27 1.64 -15.74
N PRO A 231 18.71 1.48 -14.52
CA PRO A 231 18.70 0.21 -13.77
C PRO A 231 18.07 -1.00 -14.48
N ARG A 232 17.30 -0.77 -15.56
CA ARG A 232 16.67 -1.82 -16.40
C ARG A 232 17.12 -1.79 -17.86
N GLY A 233 18.13 -0.98 -18.18
CA GLY A 233 18.68 -0.90 -19.52
C GLY A 233 19.74 -1.98 -19.74
N GLU A 234 19.61 -2.75 -20.82
CA GLU A 234 20.63 -3.74 -21.21
C GLU A 234 21.94 -3.08 -21.68
N LEU A 235 21.87 -1.82 -22.12
CA LEU A 235 23.02 -1.06 -22.60
C LEU A 235 23.13 0.30 -21.87
N PRO A 236 24.36 0.78 -21.60
CA PRO A 236 24.57 2.12 -21.06
C PRO A 236 24.03 3.20 -22.00
N ALA A 237 23.36 4.20 -21.44
CA ALA A 237 22.88 5.37 -22.17
C ALA A 237 24.05 6.31 -22.58
N LEU A 238 25.09 6.40 -21.75
CA LEU A 238 26.32 7.14 -22.02
C LEU A 238 27.54 6.28 -21.67
N LYS A 239 28.60 6.35 -22.48
CA LYS A 239 29.86 5.64 -22.28
C LYS A 239 31.02 6.62 -22.40
N GLU A 240 31.78 6.80 -21.32
CA GLU A 240 33.01 7.61 -21.27
C GLU A 240 32.88 9.02 -21.87
N LEU A 241 31.74 9.68 -21.66
CA LEU A 241 31.47 11.00 -22.22
C LEU A 241 32.41 12.05 -21.61
N THR A 242 33.19 12.70 -22.45
CA THR A 242 33.99 13.87 -22.10
C THR A 242 33.56 15.06 -22.96
N LEU A 243 33.05 16.10 -22.31
CA LEU A 243 32.42 17.27 -22.96
C LEU A 243 32.61 18.48 -22.05
N SER A 244 32.93 19.63 -22.63
CA SER A 244 32.95 20.92 -21.92
C SER A 244 31.94 21.87 -22.57
N ILE A 245 31.08 22.46 -21.74
CA ILE A 245 30.05 23.43 -22.13
C ILE A 245 30.43 24.77 -21.51
N PRO A 246 30.87 25.76 -22.30
CA PRO A 246 31.32 27.03 -21.78
C PRO A 246 30.14 27.92 -21.31
N PRO A 247 30.36 28.78 -20.31
CA PRO A 247 29.33 29.65 -19.78
C PRO A 247 28.91 30.71 -20.81
N GLY A 248 27.64 31.12 -20.77
CA GLY A 248 27.11 32.19 -21.63
C GLY A 248 27.02 31.86 -23.13
N ARG A 249 27.20 30.60 -23.53
CA ARG A 249 27.06 30.16 -24.92
C ARG A 249 25.90 29.20 -25.10
N VAL A 250 25.26 29.29 -26.27
CA VAL A 250 24.25 28.31 -26.70
C VAL A 250 24.98 27.08 -27.24
N THR A 251 24.79 25.94 -26.59
CA THR A 251 25.33 24.65 -27.03
C THR A 251 24.19 23.78 -27.53
N VAL A 252 24.31 23.26 -28.76
CA VAL A 252 23.30 22.41 -29.39
C VAL A 252 23.83 20.99 -29.47
N VAL A 253 23.09 20.04 -28.89
CA VAL A 253 23.43 18.60 -28.92
C VAL A 253 22.57 17.89 -29.95
N ILE A 254 23.20 17.33 -30.97
CA ILE A 254 22.53 16.67 -32.11
C ILE A 254 22.93 15.19 -32.16
N GLY A 255 21.99 14.32 -32.56
CA GLY A 255 22.26 12.89 -32.69
C GLY A 255 21.00 12.08 -32.94
N ARG A 256 21.15 10.81 -33.33
CA ARG A 256 20.04 9.89 -33.61
C ARG A 256 19.14 9.67 -32.38
N SER A 257 17.89 9.27 -32.58
CA SER A 257 17.04 8.87 -31.45
C SER A 257 17.72 7.76 -30.63
N GLY A 258 17.61 7.82 -29.31
CA GLY A 258 18.27 6.87 -28.39
C GLY A 258 19.76 7.13 -28.15
N SER A 259 20.38 8.17 -28.71
CA SER A 259 21.81 8.47 -28.52
C SER A 259 22.20 9.05 -27.15
N GLY A 260 21.33 8.99 -26.14
CA GLY A 260 21.61 9.51 -24.80
C GLY A 260 21.45 11.02 -24.58
N LYS A 261 20.91 11.79 -25.54
CA LYS A 261 20.72 13.27 -25.41
C LYS A 261 19.87 13.67 -24.21
N THR A 262 18.74 13.00 -24.01
CA THR A 262 17.86 13.25 -22.86
C THR A 262 18.55 12.86 -21.55
N SER A 263 19.29 11.76 -21.56
CA SER A 263 20.07 11.31 -20.39
C SER A 263 21.18 12.30 -20.02
N LEU A 264 21.85 12.91 -21.00
CA LEU A 264 22.78 14.01 -20.76
C LEU A 264 22.10 15.19 -20.06
N GLY A 265 20.92 15.60 -20.52
CA GLY A 265 20.14 16.66 -19.85
C GLY A 265 19.74 16.29 -18.42
N TYR A 266 19.33 15.05 -18.17
CA TYR A 266 19.00 14.59 -16.82
C TYR A 266 20.20 14.56 -15.87
N LEU A 267 21.38 14.22 -16.38
CA LEU A 267 22.62 14.30 -15.62
C LEU A 267 23.01 15.76 -15.31
N MET A 268 22.83 16.69 -16.25
CA MET A 268 23.05 18.13 -16.01
C MET A 268 22.12 18.67 -14.91
N LEU A 269 20.86 18.22 -14.91
CA LEU A 269 19.86 18.59 -13.91
C LEU A 269 20.02 17.82 -12.59
N ARG A 270 21.00 16.89 -12.50
CA ARG A 270 21.17 15.99 -11.36
C ARG A 270 19.90 15.22 -10.97
N PHE A 271 19.06 14.89 -11.96
CA PHE A 271 17.92 13.97 -11.75
C PHE A 271 18.38 12.52 -11.53
N VAL A 272 19.56 12.21 -12.04
CA VAL A 272 20.26 10.93 -11.88
C VAL A 272 21.75 11.24 -11.66
N GLU A 273 22.45 10.33 -10.99
CA GLU A 273 23.90 10.42 -10.82
C GLU A 273 24.62 9.52 -11.85
N PRO A 274 25.83 9.88 -12.28
CA PRO A 274 26.61 9.05 -13.18
C PRO A 274 27.11 7.77 -12.47
N ASP A 275 27.14 6.64 -13.18
CA ASP A 275 27.69 5.37 -12.67
C ASP A 275 29.23 5.39 -12.64
N ALA A 276 29.83 6.19 -13.52
CA ALA A 276 31.27 6.35 -13.66
C ALA A 276 31.65 7.76 -14.12
N GLY A 277 32.86 8.19 -13.78
CA GLY A 277 33.34 9.53 -14.11
C GLY A 277 32.79 10.61 -13.17
N SER A 278 32.83 11.87 -13.61
CA SER A 278 32.35 12.99 -12.81
C SER A 278 31.86 14.15 -13.67
N ILE A 279 30.90 14.90 -13.15
CA ILE A 279 30.35 16.12 -13.75
C ILE A 279 30.71 17.27 -12.82
N HIS A 280 31.23 18.36 -13.39
CA HIS A 280 31.54 19.58 -12.65
C HIS A 280 30.74 20.74 -13.22
N LEU A 281 30.29 21.63 -12.33
CA LEU A 281 29.68 22.91 -12.65
C LEU A 281 30.58 24.00 -12.07
N ASP A 282 31.09 24.87 -12.95
CA ASP A 282 32.06 25.94 -12.63
C ASP A 282 33.29 25.43 -11.83
N GLY A 283 33.73 24.21 -12.15
CA GLY A 283 34.89 23.56 -11.53
C GLY A 283 34.61 22.80 -10.23
N VAL A 284 33.39 22.88 -9.68
CA VAL A 284 32.97 22.15 -8.47
C VAL A 284 32.20 20.90 -8.89
N PRO A 285 32.42 19.72 -8.27
CA PRO A 285 31.64 18.53 -8.56
C PRO A 285 30.13 18.78 -8.39
N LEU A 286 29.33 18.36 -9.37
CA LEU A 286 27.88 18.61 -9.38
C LEU A 286 27.19 18.01 -8.13
N SER A 287 27.74 16.92 -7.59
CA SER A 287 27.25 16.26 -6.37
C SER A 287 27.45 17.07 -5.08
N ARG A 288 28.30 18.11 -5.11
CA ARG A 288 28.51 19.02 -3.97
C ARG A 288 27.44 20.11 -3.86
N TYR A 289 26.61 20.31 -4.89
CA TYR A 289 25.53 21.30 -4.83
C TYR A 289 24.26 20.72 -4.24
N SER A 290 23.57 21.49 -3.42
CA SER A 290 22.21 21.16 -2.98
C SER A 290 21.26 21.10 -4.19
N THR A 291 20.49 20.02 -4.34
CA THR A 291 19.62 19.85 -5.52
C THR A 291 18.54 20.94 -5.64
N PRO A 292 17.81 21.31 -4.56
CA PRO A 292 16.85 22.42 -4.61
C PRO A 292 17.47 23.76 -5.02
N GLU A 293 18.69 24.04 -4.56
CA GLU A 293 19.41 25.27 -4.89
C GLU A 293 19.88 25.28 -6.34
N LEU A 294 20.34 24.13 -6.85
CA LEU A 294 20.71 23.94 -8.25
C LEU A 294 19.53 24.20 -9.17
N TRP A 295 18.37 23.61 -8.88
CA TRP A 295 17.17 23.78 -9.71
C TRP A 295 16.64 25.22 -9.72
N ARG A 296 16.86 26.00 -8.66
CA ARG A 296 16.54 27.43 -8.65
C ARG A 296 17.39 28.26 -9.63
N LYS A 297 18.54 27.74 -10.07
CA LYS A 297 19.44 28.40 -11.03
C LYS A 297 19.26 27.91 -12.47
N ILE A 298 18.48 26.85 -12.70
CA ILE A 298 18.35 26.22 -14.02
C ILE A 298 16.90 26.30 -14.51
N GLY A 299 16.70 26.93 -15.66
CA GLY A 299 15.44 26.82 -16.41
C GLY A 299 15.40 25.52 -17.21
N TYR A 300 14.37 24.70 -17.01
CA TYR A 300 14.16 23.45 -17.75
C TYR A 300 12.83 23.48 -18.49
N VAL A 301 12.88 23.21 -19.79
CA VAL A 301 11.69 23.03 -20.62
C VAL A 301 11.65 21.57 -21.08
N PRO A 302 10.71 20.76 -20.58
CA PRO A 302 10.60 19.36 -20.97
C PRO A 302 10.12 19.21 -22.41
N GLN A 303 10.44 18.08 -23.03
CA GLN A 303 9.97 17.73 -24.38
C GLN A 303 8.43 17.67 -24.46
N GLU A 304 7.78 17.18 -23.41
CA GLU A 304 6.33 17.18 -23.24
C GLU A 304 5.98 18.08 -22.04
N PRO A 305 5.49 19.32 -22.26
CA PRO A 305 5.14 20.23 -21.19
C PRO A 305 3.95 19.72 -20.38
N ILE A 306 4.05 19.86 -19.06
CA ILE A 306 3.00 19.51 -18.11
C ILE A 306 2.40 20.81 -17.57
N PHE A 307 1.08 20.95 -17.69
CA PHE A 307 0.33 22.06 -17.11
C PHE A 307 -0.44 21.57 -15.89
N PHE A 308 -0.36 22.34 -14.81
CA PHE A 308 -1.18 22.14 -13.62
C PHE A 308 -2.57 22.73 -13.84
N ARG A 309 -3.57 22.15 -13.16
CA ARG A 309 -4.93 22.70 -13.16
C ARG A 309 -4.91 24.09 -12.53
N GLY A 310 -5.27 25.10 -13.31
CA GLY A 310 -5.26 26.51 -12.93
C GLY A 310 -5.33 27.39 -14.17
N SER A 311 -5.14 28.68 -13.99
CA SER A 311 -4.99 29.62 -15.12
C SER A 311 -3.60 29.50 -15.76
N ILE A 312 -3.42 30.10 -16.95
CA ILE A 312 -2.11 30.23 -17.58
C ILE A 312 -1.17 31.02 -16.66
N ARG A 313 -1.67 32.09 -16.05
CA ARG A 313 -0.94 32.92 -15.07
C ARG A 313 -0.40 32.07 -13.91
N ASP A 314 -1.24 31.20 -13.34
CA ASP A 314 -0.82 30.34 -12.21
C ASP A 314 0.29 29.36 -12.60
N ASN A 315 0.29 28.89 -13.85
CA ASN A 315 1.34 28.01 -14.37
C ASN A 315 2.64 28.78 -14.67
N LEU A 316 2.55 30.05 -15.10
CA LEU A 316 3.74 30.89 -15.38
C LEU A 316 4.44 31.35 -14.08
N LEU A 317 3.67 31.63 -13.03
CA LEU A 317 4.19 32.02 -11.71
C LEU A 317 4.62 30.81 -10.85
N LEU A 318 4.46 29.59 -11.36
CA LEU A 318 4.75 28.38 -10.59
C LEU A 318 6.26 28.28 -10.30
N GLY A 319 6.62 28.32 -9.01
CA GLY A 319 8.00 28.16 -8.55
C GLY A 319 8.80 29.45 -8.39
N ARG A 320 8.18 30.63 -8.59
CA ARG A 320 8.82 31.93 -8.36
C ARG A 320 7.82 32.93 -7.76
N ASP A 321 8.22 33.67 -6.73
CA ASP A 321 7.48 34.85 -6.28
C ASP A 321 7.76 35.98 -7.29
N ALA A 322 6.99 36.00 -8.38
CA ALA A 322 7.04 37.03 -9.41
C ALA A 322 5.72 37.82 -9.41
N THR A 323 5.80 39.13 -9.67
CA THR A 323 4.62 40.00 -9.75
C THR A 323 4.06 40.02 -11.17
N ASP A 324 2.88 40.62 -11.34
CA ASP A 324 2.28 40.77 -12.68
C ASP A 324 3.15 41.64 -13.61
N GLU A 325 3.95 42.56 -13.05
CA GLU A 325 4.91 43.39 -13.80
C GLU A 325 6.09 42.59 -14.35
N ASP A 326 6.43 41.44 -13.75
CA ASP A 326 7.51 40.57 -14.23
C ASP A 326 7.08 39.68 -15.42
N LEU A 327 5.78 39.63 -15.72
CA LEU A 327 5.20 38.81 -16.80
C LEU A 327 5.00 39.57 -18.12
N GLU A 328 5.12 40.90 -18.11
CA GLU A 328 5.04 41.78 -19.28
C GLU A 328 6.39 41.88 -20.02
#